data_AF-A0A366ZM18-F1
#
_entry.id   AF-A0A366ZM18-F1
#
_cell.length_a   1.000
_cell.length_b   1.000
_cell.length_c   1.000
_cell.angle_alpha   90.00
_cell.angle_beta   90.00
_cell.angle_gamma   90.00
#
_symmetry.space_group_name_H-M   'P 1'
#
loop_
_entity.id
_entity.type
_entity.pdbx_description
1 polymer ?
#
loop_
_entity_poly.entity_id
_entity_poly.type
_entity_poly.pdbx_seq_one_letter_code
_entity_poly.pdbx_strand_id
1 'polypeptide(L)'
;MPSRSAARRPACGLPAPGAPRPAAGAPHRGRLPGRRCHAGGVTERKPPGTSFETWVDGQISRGLARGDFDDLPGAGRPLPGLDREETAYDWAVAKARREGVDTAAMLPPGLVLRRERDQLPARAALLGSEAAVRALAEDFNARVEAFWRRPQESRWAPVPGLADVDALVAHWRTTRPPPPPAPAEVPAPPARRRRWWRRRDG
;
A
#
# COMPACT_ATOMS: atom_id res chain seq x y z
N MET A 1 12.46 35.72 26.70
CA MET A 1 13.66 35.29 25.95
C MET A 1 14.28 34.07 26.62
N PRO A 2 14.12 32.85 26.09
CA PRO A 2 14.88 31.70 26.54
C PRO A 2 16.08 31.44 25.62
N SER A 3 17.26 31.37 26.25
CA SER A 3 18.57 31.14 25.67
C SER A 3 18.67 29.74 25.03
N ARG A 4 19.16 29.68 23.79
CA ARG A 4 19.44 28.43 23.05
C ARG A 4 20.70 27.78 23.61
N SER A 5 20.56 26.61 24.23
CA SER A 5 21.67 25.73 24.57
C SER A 5 22.05 24.89 23.35
N ALA A 6 23.23 25.13 22.79
CA ALA A 6 23.77 24.40 21.65
C ALA A 6 24.54 23.16 22.14
N ALA A 7 24.06 21.97 21.78
CA ALA A 7 24.75 20.71 22.03
C ALA A 7 26.05 20.64 21.19
N ARG A 8 27.18 20.41 21.87
CA ARG A 8 28.51 20.22 21.30
C ARG A 8 28.58 18.90 20.51
N ARG A 9 29.13 18.96 19.30
CA ARG A 9 29.53 17.80 18.48
C ARG A 9 30.80 17.17 19.08
N PRO A 10 30.96 15.83 19.11
CA PRO A 10 32.23 15.22 19.50
C PRO A 10 33.27 15.41 18.40
N ALA A 11 34.45 15.89 18.76
CA ALA A 11 35.59 16.06 17.88
C ALA A 11 36.26 14.71 17.60
N CYS A 12 36.57 14.44 16.34
CA CYS A 12 37.50 13.38 15.94
C CYS A 12 38.86 13.63 16.60
N GLY A 13 39.32 12.68 17.41
CA GLY A 13 40.63 12.73 18.05
C GLY A 13 41.75 12.64 17.01
N LEU A 14 42.63 13.65 17.00
CA LEU A 14 43.95 13.57 16.39
C LEU A 14 44.85 12.70 17.29
N PRO A 15 45.65 11.76 16.75
CA PRO A 15 46.61 11.01 17.55
C PRO A 15 47.80 11.88 17.96
N ALA A 16 48.28 11.68 19.18
CA ALA A 16 49.42 12.37 19.78
C ALA A 16 50.76 12.04 19.08
N PRO A 17 51.72 12.97 19.02
CA PRO A 17 53.05 12.72 18.45
C PRO A 17 53.94 11.95 19.43
N GLY A 18 54.50 10.81 19.01
CA GLY A 18 55.54 10.12 19.80
C GLY A 18 55.68 8.60 19.66
N ALA A 19 54.93 7.91 18.80
CA ALA A 19 55.09 6.46 18.62
C ALA A 19 56.23 6.12 17.62
N PRO A 20 57.12 5.15 17.92
CA PRO A 20 58.14 4.69 16.98
C PRO A 20 57.53 3.99 15.76
N ARG A 21 58.09 4.27 14.59
CA ARG A 21 57.68 3.71 13.29
C ARG A 21 58.05 2.22 13.22
N PRO A 22 57.13 1.30 12.89
CA PRO A 22 57.51 -0.06 12.55
C PRO A 22 58.23 -0.11 11.18
N ALA A 23 59.25 -0.97 11.12
CA ALA A 23 60.12 -1.16 9.97
C ALA A 23 59.39 -1.70 8.73
N ALA A 24 59.93 -1.35 7.56
CA ALA A 24 59.43 -1.72 6.24
C ALA A 24 59.47 -3.24 6.00
N GLY A 25 58.37 -3.79 5.49
CA GLY A 25 58.30 -5.21 5.09
C GLY A 25 57.04 -5.56 4.27
N ALA A 26 57.25 -5.74 2.97
CA ALA A 26 56.46 -6.47 1.98
C ALA A 26 55.16 -5.86 1.37
N PRO A 27 54.89 -6.10 0.06
CA PRO A 27 53.87 -5.40 -0.71
C PRO A 27 52.53 -6.14 -0.73
N HIS A 28 51.46 -5.52 -0.26
CA HIS A 28 50.10 -5.98 -0.54
C HIS A 28 49.69 -5.59 -1.96
N ARG A 29 50.05 -6.44 -2.93
CA ARG A 29 49.38 -6.49 -4.25
C ARG A 29 47.97 -7.02 -4.05
N GLY A 30 47.02 -6.11 -3.88
CA GLY A 30 45.59 -6.39 -3.84
C GLY A 30 44.84 -5.43 -4.76
N ARG A 31 45.14 -5.46 -6.06
CA ARG A 31 44.38 -4.75 -7.08
C ARG A 31 43.01 -5.41 -7.20
N LEU A 32 42.03 -4.94 -6.43
CA LEU A 32 40.64 -5.29 -6.69
C LEU A 32 40.30 -4.76 -8.09
N PRO A 33 39.86 -5.60 -9.04
CA PRO A 33 39.38 -5.10 -10.31
C PRO A 33 38.17 -4.22 -10.03
N GLY A 34 38.29 -2.94 -10.37
CA GLY A 34 37.18 -2.00 -10.33
C GLY A 34 36.01 -2.65 -11.06
N ARG A 35 34.95 -2.95 -10.30
CA ARG A 35 33.66 -3.31 -10.88
C ARG A 35 33.34 -2.23 -11.89
N ARG A 36 33.32 -2.61 -13.17
CA ARG A 36 32.72 -1.78 -14.20
C ARG A 36 31.27 -1.60 -13.77
N CYS A 37 30.95 -0.42 -13.25
CA CYS A 37 29.57 0.01 -13.23
C CYS A 37 29.14 -0.02 -14.69
N HIS A 38 28.36 -1.03 -15.07
CA HIS A 38 27.62 -0.97 -16.32
C HIS A 38 26.78 0.31 -16.23
N ALA A 39 27.18 1.33 -16.97
CA ALA A 39 26.44 2.57 -17.11
C ALA A 39 25.21 2.27 -18.00
N GLY A 40 24.27 1.50 -17.47
CA GLY A 40 22.94 1.28 -18.04
C GLY A 40 22.02 2.43 -17.65
N GLY A 41 22.42 3.66 -17.99
CA GLY A 41 21.50 4.80 -18.01
C GLY A 41 21.05 4.99 -19.46
N VAL A 42 19.74 5.06 -19.69
CA VAL A 42 19.10 5.23 -21.01
C VAL A 42 19.45 6.56 -21.72
N THR A 43 20.30 7.40 -21.12
CA THR A 43 20.71 8.69 -21.66
C THR A 43 22.23 8.78 -21.79
N GLU A 44 22.68 9.07 -23.02
CA GLU A 44 24.08 9.36 -23.31
C GLU A 44 24.55 10.53 -22.44
N ARG A 45 25.80 10.49 -21.95
CA ARG A 45 26.36 11.62 -21.19
C ARG A 45 26.94 12.67 -22.12
N LYS A 46 26.87 13.94 -21.70
CA LYS A 46 27.53 15.04 -22.41
C LYS A 46 29.04 14.78 -22.57
N PRO A 47 29.59 14.85 -23.79
CA PRO A 47 31.03 14.75 -24.02
C PRO A 47 31.80 15.90 -23.33
N PRO A 48 33.00 15.63 -22.80
CA PRO A 48 33.89 16.68 -22.30
C PRO A 48 34.30 17.61 -23.45
N GLY A 49 34.44 18.91 -23.18
CA GLY A 49 34.81 19.91 -24.19
C GLY A 49 33.67 20.42 -25.08
N THR A 50 32.44 19.93 -24.91
CA THR A 50 31.25 20.45 -25.61
C THR A 50 30.37 21.28 -24.65
N SER A 51 29.81 22.39 -25.14
CA SER A 51 28.81 23.16 -24.39
C SER A 51 27.53 22.33 -24.20
N PHE A 52 26.70 22.69 -23.22
CA PHE A 52 25.43 21.98 -23.00
C PHE A 52 24.47 22.18 -24.18
N GLU A 53 24.37 23.43 -24.67
CA GLU A 53 23.55 23.82 -25.81
C GLU A 53 23.89 23.01 -27.06
N THR A 54 25.15 23.02 -27.50
CA THR A 54 25.59 22.27 -28.70
C THR A 54 25.34 20.78 -28.58
N TRP A 55 25.49 20.22 -27.38
CA TRP A 55 25.20 18.80 -27.15
C TRP A 55 23.70 18.49 -27.24
N VAL A 56 22.84 19.32 -26.66
CA VAL A 56 21.38 19.18 -26.72
C VAL A 56 20.87 19.38 -28.15
N ASP A 57 21.32 20.42 -28.85
CA ASP A 57 20.93 20.69 -30.24
C ASP A 57 21.31 19.54 -31.18
N GLY A 58 22.49 18.94 -30.95
CA GLY A 58 22.90 17.74 -31.68
C GLY A 58 22.02 16.53 -31.40
N GLN A 59 21.55 16.34 -30.15
CA GLN A 59 20.61 15.28 -29.80
C GLN A 59 19.25 15.50 -30.48
N ILE A 60 18.73 16.73 -30.45
CA ILE A 60 17.47 17.12 -31.11
C ILE A 60 17.56 16.89 -32.61
N SER A 61 18.63 17.37 -33.25
CA SER A 61 18.84 17.23 -34.71
C SER A 61 18.90 15.77 -35.14
N ARG A 62 19.57 14.92 -34.36
CA ARG A 62 19.59 13.47 -34.62
C ARG A 62 18.21 12.82 -34.43
N GLY A 63 17.44 13.25 -33.45
CA GLY A 63 16.07 12.77 -33.24
C GLY A 63 15.13 13.16 -34.38
N LEU A 64 15.22 14.40 -34.85
CA LEU A 64 14.49 14.87 -36.04
C LEU A 64 14.89 14.09 -37.30
N ALA A 65 16.19 13.86 -37.54
CA ALA A 65 16.65 13.08 -38.68
C ALA A 65 16.19 11.62 -38.66
N ARG A 66 15.91 11.05 -37.48
CA ARG A 66 15.34 9.71 -37.32
C ARG A 66 13.81 9.67 -37.42
N GLY A 67 13.14 10.82 -37.42
CA GLY A 67 11.69 10.89 -37.34
C GLY A 67 11.14 10.56 -35.96
N ASP A 68 11.95 10.65 -34.88
CA ASP A 68 11.50 10.37 -33.50
C ASP A 68 10.37 11.31 -33.04
N PHE A 69 10.16 12.42 -33.76
CA PHE A 69 9.12 13.43 -33.51
C PHE A 69 7.95 13.37 -34.50
N ASP A 70 7.97 12.45 -35.47
CA ASP A 70 6.88 12.26 -36.44
C ASP A 70 5.76 11.41 -35.83
N ASP A 71 4.52 11.62 -36.29
CA ASP A 71 3.31 10.89 -35.87
C ASP A 71 3.05 10.82 -34.35
N LEU A 72 3.53 11.81 -33.59
CA LEU A 72 3.30 11.86 -32.15
C LEU A 72 1.79 12.00 -31.83
N PRO A 73 1.29 11.25 -30.83
CA PRO A 73 -0.11 11.35 -30.41
C PRO A 73 -0.39 12.76 -29.88
N GLY A 74 -1.22 13.51 -30.61
CA GLY A 74 -1.57 14.89 -30.27
C GLY A 74 -0.76 15.96 -31.02
N ALA A 75 0.13 15.59 -31.95
CA ALA A 75 0.82 16.55 -32.81
C ALA A 75 -0.18 17.47 -33.54
N GLY A 76 0.02 18.79 -33.41
CA GLY A 76 -0.83 19.82 -34.03
C GLY A 76 -2.24 19.94 -33.42
N ARG A 77 -2.59 19.16 -32.40
CA ARG A 77 -3.88 19.26 -31.71
C ARG A 77 -3.73 20.08 -30.41
N PRO A 78 -4.76 20.82 -29.99
CA PRO A 78 -4.77 21.45 -28.68
C PRO A 78 -4.54 20.41 -27.58
N LEU A 79 -3.77 20.78 -26.55
CA LEU A 79 -3.55 19.93 -25.39
C LEU A 79 -4.90 19.68 -24.68
N PRO A 80 -5.31 18.42 -24.50
CA PRO A 80 -6.58 18.11 -23.87
C PRO A 80 -6.56 18.50 -22.38
N GLY A 81 -7.59 19.22 -21.93
CA GLY A 81 -7.75 19.60 -20.52
C GLY A 81 -6.91 20.79 -20.06
N LEU A 82 -6.32 21.58 -20.98
CA LEU A 82 -5.56 22.79 -20.66
C LEU A 82 -6.43 23.90 -20.03
N ASP A 83 -7.75 23.83 -20.22
CA ASP A 83 -8.76 24.71 -19.65
C ASP A 83 -9.11 24.38 -18.19
N ARG A 84 -8.64 23.24 -17.67
CA ARG A 84 -8.90 22.82 -16.30
C ARG A 84 -7.81 23.34 -15.37
N GLU A 85 -8.23 23.98 -14.28
CA GLU A 85 -7.36 24.20 -13.13
C GLU A 85 -7.09 22.84 -12.46
N GLU A 86 -6.02 22.15 -12.91
CA GLU A 86 -5.62 20.88 -12.32
C GLU A 86 -4.62 21.14 -11.18
N THR A 87 -4.98 20.74 -9.96
CA THR A 87 -4.04 20.82 -8.84
C THR A 87 -2.98 19.74 -8.97
N ALA A 88 -1.84 19.91 -8.29
CA ALA A 88 -0.82 18.85 -8.22
C ALA A 88 -1.38 17.51 -7.68
N TYR A 89 -2.42 17.57 -6.84
CA TYR A 89 -3.11 16.39 -6.33
C TYR A 89 -3.91 15.68 -7.43
N ASP A 90 -4.65 16.41 -8.26
CA ASP A 90 -5.46 15.86 -9.35
C ASP A 90 -4.59 15.16 -10.39
N TRP A 91 -3.46 15.78 -10.77
CA TRP A 91 -2.47 15.16 -11.64
C TRP A 91 -1.92 13.86 -11.06
N ALA A 92 -1.60 13.84 -9.76
CA ALA A 92 -1.07 12.64 -9.09
C ALA A 92 -2.10 11.50 -9.10
N VAL A 93 -3.38 11.80 -8.86
CA VAL A 93 -4.47 10.81 -8.96
C VAL A 93 -4.64 10.32 -10.39
N ALA A 94 -4.63 11.21 -11.38
CA ALA A 94 -4.74 10.83 -12.80
C ALA A 94 -3.56 9.96 -13.26
N LYS A 95 -2.35 10.28 -12.82
CA LYS A 95 -1.14 9.49 -13.07
C LYS A 95 -1.22 8.12 -12.40
N ALA A 96 -1.62 8.05 -11.12
CA ALA A 96 -1.78 6.78 -10.41
C ALA A 96 -2.78 5.85 -11.13
N ARG A 97 -3.93 6.40 -11.56
CA ARG A 97 -4.93 5.66 -12.34
C ARG A 97 -4.38 5.12 -13.66
N ARG A 98 -3.63 5.95 -14.40
CA ARG A 98 -3.00 5.58 -15.67
C ARG A 98 -1.96 4.46 -15.52
N GLU A 99 -1.20 4.47 -14.44
CA GLU A 99 -0.17 3.46 -14.16
C GLU A 99 -0.74 2.21 -13.46
N GLY A 100 -2.06 2.14 -13.23
CA GLY A 100 -2.70 1.04 -12.51
C GLY A 100 -2.31 0.96 -11.03
N VAL A 101 -1.79 2.05 -10.45
CA VAL A 101 -1.47 2.12 -9.03
C VAL A 101 -2.79 2.21 -8.28
N ASP A 102 -2.99 1.29 -7.32
CA ASP A 102 -4.15 1.37 -6.44
C ASP A 102 -4.08 2.66 -5.64
N THR A 103 -4.96 3.60 -5.98
CA THR A 103 -5.12 4.87 -5.27
C THR A 103 -5.34 4.71 -3.77
N ALA A 104 -5.91 3.58 -3.32
CA ALA A 104 -6.05 3.30 -1.89
C ALA A 104 -4.70 3.04 -1.20
N ALA A 105 -3.71 2.50 -1.92
CA ALA A 105 -2.36 2.30 -1.41
C ALA A 105 -1.57 3.61 -1.26
N MET A 106 -2.01 4.70 -1.91
CA MET A 106 -1.43 6.04 -1.76
C MET A 106 -2.07 6.85 -0.63
N LEU A 107 -3.13 6.36 0.01
CA LEU A 107 -3.79 7.09 1.08
C LEU A 107 -2.94 7.09 2.36
N PRO A 108 -2.90 8.22 3.09
CA PRO A 108 -2.39 8.24 4.46
C PRO A 108 -3.07 7.14 5.32
N PRO A 109 -2.36 6.52 6.27
CA PRO A 109 -2.87 5.35 7.00
C PRO A 109 -4.23 5.57 7.69
N GLY A 110 -4.49 6.77 8.21
CA GLY A 110 -5.78 7.12 8.82
C GLY A 110 -6.95 7.14 7.82
N LEU A 111 -6.72 7.54 6.57
CA LEU A 111 -7.73 7.50 5.52
C LEU A 111 -7.99 6.08 5.03
N VAL A 112 -6.95 5.23 5.00
CA VAL A 112 -7.10 3.81 4.71
C VAL A 112 -8.07 3.18 5.71
N LEU A 113 -7.86 3.39 7.00
CA LEU A 113 -8.74 2.85 8.06
C LEU A 113 -10.16 3.41 7.99
N ARG A 114 -10.36 4.69 7.64
CA ARG A 114 -11.71 5.24 7.41
C ARG A 114 -12.42 4.55 6.24
N ARG A 115 -11.71 4.37 5.12
CA ARG A 115 -12.26 3.66 3.95
C ARG A 115 -12.60 2.21 4.30
N GLU A 116 -11.71 1.52 5.00
CA GLU A 116 -11.98 0.15 5.43
C GLU A 116 -13.22 0.04 6.32
N ARG A 117 -13.41 1.00 7.24
CA ARG A 117 -14.62 1.09 8.07
C ARG A 117 -15.88 1.18 7.22
N ASP A 118 -15.87 2.03 6.20
CA ASP A 118 -17.01 2.23 5.30
C ASP A 118 -17.30 0.97 4.45
N GLN A 119 -16.30 0.10 4.27
CA GLN A 119 -16.43 -1.19 3.58
C GLN A 119 -16.86 -2.35 4.48
N LEU A 120 -16.85 -2.18 5.81
CA LEU A 120 -17.20 -3.26 6.75
C LEU A 120 -18.58 -3.88 6.49
N PRO A 121 -19.67 -3.13 6.22
CA PRO A 121 -20.97 -3.73 5.94
C PRO A 121 -20.96 -4.67 4.73
N ALA A 122 -20.31 -4.24 3.64
CA ALA A 122 -20.18 -5.05 2.43
C ALA A 122 -19.34 -6.31 2.66
N ARG A 123 -18.26 -6.20 3.45
CA ARG A 123 -17.43 -7.37 3.82
C ARG A 123 -18.17 -8.33 4.74
N ALA A 124 -18.90 -7.81 5.72
CA ALA A 124 -19.69 -8.60 6.66
C ALA A 124 -20.78 -9.39 5.92
N ALA A 125 -21.41 -8.82 4.91
CA ALA A 125 -22.44 -9.49 4.11
C ALA A 125 -21.95 -10.79 3.43
N LEU A 126 -20.65 -10.90 3.14
CA LEU A 126 -20.04 -12.09 2.54
C LEU A 126 -19.75 -13.19 3.56
N LEU A 127 -19.83 -12.91 4.86
CA LEU A 127 -19.48 -13.86 5.91
C LEU A 127 -20.64 -14.78 6.28
N GLY A 128 -20.29 -16.04 6.57
CA GLY A 128 -21.20 -17.15 6.85
C GLY A 128 -21.79 -17.19 8.28
N SER A 129 -21.10 -16.60 9.26
CA SER A 129 -21.44 -16.71 10.68
C SER A 129 -21.31 -15.38 11.43
N GLU A 130 -22.09 -15.23 12.49
CA GLU A 130 -22.01 -14.05 13.36
C GLU A 130 -20.64 -13.92 14.02
N ALA A 131 -20.07 -15.04 14.46
CA ALA A 131 -18.73 -15.05 15.06
C ALA A 131 -17.68 -14.47 14.10
N ALA A 132 -17.79 -14.75 12.80
CA ALA A 132 -16.90 -14.18 11.80
C ALA A 132 -17.12 -12.67 11.61
N VAL A 133 -18.36 -12.20 11.66
CA VAL A 133 -18.68 -10.75 11.57
C VAL A 133 -18.16 -10.00 12.79
N ARG A 134 -18.34 -10.56 13.99
CA ARG A 134 -17.80 -10.01 15.24
C ARG A 134 -16.27 -9.93 15.17
N ALA A 135 -15.62 -11.02 14.79
CA ALA A 135 -14.16 -11.06 14.62
C ALA A 135 -13.65 -10.04 13.59
N LEU A 136 -14.37 -9.83 12.48
CA LEU A 136 -14.02 -8.83 11.47
C LEU A 136 -14.02 -7.40 12.06
N ALA A 137 -15.05 -7.06 12.84
CA ALA A 137 -15.15 -5.74 13.46
C ALA A 137 -14.11 -5.54 14.59
N GLU A 138 -13.86 -6.58 15.37
CA GLU A 138 -12.86 -6.57 16.44
C GLU A 138 -11.43 -6.44 15.88
N ASP A 139 -11.09 -7.14 14.80
CA ASP A 139 -9.81 -6.97 14.11
C ASP A 139 -9.62 -5.53 13.60
N PHE A 140 -10.66 -4.97 12.98
CA PHE A 140 -10.65 -3.57 12.55
C PHE A 140 -10.42 -2.62 13.73
N ASN A 141 -11.14 -2.83 14.84
CA ASN A 141 -11.00 -2.01 16.05
C ASN A 141 -9.58 -2.11 16.65
N ALA A 142 -8.99 -3.31 16.69
CA ALA A 142 -7.63 -3.52 17.14
C ALA A 142 -6.61 -2.75 16.27
N ARG A 143 -6.82 -2.71 14.95
CA ARG A 143 -5.95 -1.94 14.03
C ARG A 143 -6.11 -0.43 14.20
N VAL A 144 -7.33 0.06 14.45
CA VAL A 144 -7.59 1.46 14.80
C VAL A 144 -6.90 1.85 16.10
N GLU A 145 -6.99 1.02 17.14
CA GLU A 145 -6.29 1.28 18.40
C GLU A 145 -4.77 1.27 18.23
N ALA A 146 -4.22 0.30 17.48
CA ALA A 146 -2.79 0.24 17.18
C ALA A 146 -2.32 1.49 16.45
N PHE A 147 -3.15 2.06 15.58
CA PHE A 147 -2.89 3.32 14.91
C PHE A 147 -2.88 4.49 15.90
N TRP A 148 -3.86 4.59 16.82
CA TRP A 148 -3.91 5.64 17.84
C TRP A 148 -2.72 5.62 18.81
N ARG A 149 -2.15 4.43 19.08
CA ARG A 149 -0.98 4.28 19.95
C ARG A 149 0.33 4.76 19.33
N ARG A 150 0.34 5.11 18.04
CA ARG A 150 1.54 5.60 17.33
C ARG A 150 1.50 7.14 17.22
N PRO A 151 2.66 7.82 17.29
CA PRO A 151 2.74 9.24 16.94
C PRO A 151 2.28 9.46 15.49
N GLN A 152 1.38 10.42 15.31
CA GLN A 152 0.87 10.75 13.98
C GLN A 152 1.85 11.69 13.27
N GLU A 153 2.06 11.46 11.98
CA GLU A 153 3.00 12.24 11.15
C GLU A 153 2.61 13.72 11.04
N SER A 154 1.32 14.02 11.19
CA SER A 154 0.77 15.37 11.09
C SER A 154 -0.31 15.60 12.14
N ARG A 155 -0.40 16.85 12.62
CA ARG A 155 -1.53 17.33 13.46
C ARG A 155 -2.88 17.17 12.77
N TRP A 156 -2.90 17.22 11.44
CA TRP A 156 -4.11 17.11 10.62
C TRP A 156 -4.36 15.67 10.12
N ALA A 157 -3.63 14.69 10.67
CA ALA A 157 -3.83 13.29 10.32
C ALA A 157 -5.28 12.87 10.62
N PRO A 158 -6.01 12.28 9.65
CA PRO A 158 -7.37 11.82 9.87
C PRO A 158 -7.41 10.70 10.91
N VAL A 159 -8.06 10.94 12.04
CA VAL A 159 -8.26 9.92 13.07
C VAL A 159 -9.45 9.04 12.66
N PRO A 160 -9.27 7.72 12.43
CA PRO A 160 -10.37 6.80 12.18
C PRO A 160 -11.12 6.51 13.50
N GLY A 161 -12.43 6.28 13.40
CA GLY A 161 -13.25 5.85 14.54
C GLY A 161 -13.40 4.32 14.58
N LEU A 162 -13.74 3.80 15.76
CA LEU A 162 -14.06 2.38 15.95
C LEU A 162 -15.37 2.02 15.23
N ALA A 163 -15.49 0.75 14.87
CA ALA A 163 -16.73 0.13 14.42
C ALA A 163 -17.56 -0.33 15.63
N ASP A 164 -18.86 -0.07 15.57
CA ASP A 164 -19.83 -0.66 16.49
C ASP A 164 -20.10 -2.10 16.05
N VAL A 165 -19.63 -3.04 16.88
CA VAL A 165 -19.68 -4.47 16.57
C VAL A 165 -21.12 -4.99 16.59
N ASP A 166 -21.91 -4.56 17.56
CA ASP A 166 -23.30 -5.00 17.72
C ASP A 166 -24.18 -4.42 16.61
N ALA A 167 -23.97 -3.15 16.24
CA ALA A 167 -24.66 -2.55 15.10
C ALA A 167 -24.33 -3.26 13.79
N LEU A 168 -23.06 -3.63 13.57
CA LEU A 168 -22.66 -4.38 12.36
C LEU A 168 -23.30 -5.77 12.31
N VAL A 169 -23.32 -6.49 13.44
CA VAL A 169 -23.99 -7.80 13.55
C VAL A 169 -25.49 -7.67 13.34
N ALA A 170 -26.14 -6.67 13.93
CA ALA A 170 -27.56 -6.43 13.75
C ALA A 170 -27.90 -6.18 12.27
N HIS A 171 -27.11 -5.34 11.60
CA HIS A 171 -27.25 -5.06 10.16
C HIS A 171 -27.03 -6.32 9.30
N TRP A 172 -26.05 -7.16 9.65
CA TRP A 172 -25.81 -8.42 8.96
C TRP A 172 -26.95 -9.43 9.14
N ARG A 173 -27.56 -9.50 10.32
CA ARG A 173 -28.72 -10.38 10.56
C ARG A 173 -29.94 -9.94 9.77
N THR A 174 -30.20 -8.64 9.64
CA THR A 174 -31.38 -8.11 8.91
C THR A 174 -31.24 -8.23 7.41
N THR A 175 -30.03 -8.23 6.87
CA THR A 175 -29.76 -8.35 5.43
C THR A 175 -29.76 -9.80 4.94
N ARG A 176 -29.84 -10.79 5.85
CA ARG A 176 -29.92 -12.20 5.49
C ARG A 176 -31.37 -12.64 5.20
N PRO A 177 -31.58 -13.45 4.16
CA PRO A 177 -32.84 -14.16 4.00
C PRO A 177 -33.09 -15.02 5.25
N PRO A 178 -34.34 -15.09 5.75
CA PRO A 178 -34.66 -16.02 6.81
C PRO A 178 -34.26 -17.43 6.38
N PRO A 179 -33.73 -18.26 7.30
CA PRO A 179 -33.40 -19.63 6.97
C PRO A 179 -34.64 -20.29 6.34
N PRO A 180 -34.47 -21.08 5.27
CA PRO A 180 -35.60 -21.78 4.67
C PRO A 180 -36.32 -22.55 5.79
N PRO A 181 -37.67 -22.52 5.81
CA PRO A 181 -38.42 -23.21 6.85
C PRO A 181 -37.91 -24.65 6.91
N ALA A 182 -37.62 -25.12 8.13
CA ALA A 182 -37.20 -26.50 8.33
C ALA A 182 -38.16 -27.41 7.55
N PRO A 183 -37.67 -28.41 6.80
CA PRO A 183 -38.55 -29.31 6.08
C PRO A 183 -39.59 -29.81 7.08
N ALA A 184 -40.87 -29.55 6.78
CA ALA A 184 -41.97 -29.91 7.66
C ALA A 184 -41.75 -31.36 8.07
N GLU A 185 -41.57 -31.57 9.37
CA GLU A 185 -41.37 -32.88 9.95
C GLU A 185 -42.63 -33.68 9.59
N VAL A 186 -42.55 -34.46 8.51
CA VAL A 186 -43.63 -35.34 8.09
C VAL A 186 -43.82 -36.26 9.28
N PRO A 187 -44.98 -36.23 9.97
CA PRO A 187 -45.15 -37.02 11.19
C PRO A 187 -44.84 -38.47 10.84
N ALA A 188 -43.83 -39.03 11.51
CA ALA A 188 -43.41 -40.39 11.29
C ALA A 188 -44.67 -41.28 11.39
N PRO A 189 -44.92 -42.17 10.40
CA PRO A 189 -46.12 -42.99 10.40
C PRO A 189 -46.19 -43.76 11.73
N PRO A 190 -47.35 -43.81 12.40
CA PRO A 190 -47.44 -44.35 13.75
C PRO A 190 -46.90 -45.77 13.76
N ALA A 191 -45.93 -46.03 14.64
CA ALA A 191 -45.32 -47.33 14.82
C ALA A 191 -46.43 -48.37 15.06
N ARG A 192 -46.59 -49.28 14.08
CA ARG A 192 -47.60 -50.33 14.11
C ARG A 192 -47.36 -51.19 15.35
N ARG A 193 -48.17 -51.00 16.39
CA ARG A 193 -48.15 -51.84 17.60
C ARG A 193 -48.36 -53.30 17.19
N ARG A 194 -47.30 -54.10 17.29
CA ARG A 194 -47.36 -55.55 17.09
C ARG A 194 -48.27 -56.13 18.17
N ARG A 195 -49.41 -56.68 17.74
CA ARG A 195 -50.37 -57.37 18.63
C ARG A 195 -49.74 -58.68 19.09
N TRP A 196 -49.34 -58.72 20.36
CA TRP A 196 -48.69 -59.85 21.04
C TRP A 196 -49.69 -60.86 21.62
N TRP A 197 -50.97 -60.75 21.25
CA TRP A 197 -52.03 -61.65 21.71
C TRP A 197 -52.48 -62.57 20.59
N ARG A 198 -51.64 -63.53 20.23
CA ARG A 198 -52.05 -64.84 19.69
C ARG A 198 -50.92 -65.82 19.96
N ARG A 199 -51.01 -66.52 21.08
CA ARG A 199 -50.67 -67.95 21.30
C ARG A 199 -50.74 -68.26 22.80
N ARG A 200 -51.95 -68.44 23.30
CA ARG A 200 -52.28 -69.54 24.20
C ARG A 200 -53.52 -70.15 23.59
N ASP A 201 -53.43 -71.45 23.30
CA ASP A 201 -54.50 -72.46 23.24
C ASP A 201 -53.98 -73.60 22.37
N GLY A 202 -53.79 -74.77 23.00
CA GLY A 202 -53.29 -76.01 22.41
C GLY A 202 -52.21 -76.64 23.27
#